data_AF-A0A1Y3EIZ8-F1
#
_entry.id   AF-A0A1Y3EIZ8-F1
#
_cell.length_a   1.000
_cell.length_b   1.000
_cell.length_c   1.000
_cell.angle_alpha   90.00
_cell.angle_beta   90.00
_cell.angle_gamma   90.00
#
_symmetry.space_group_name_H-M   'P 1'
#
loop_
_entity.id
_entity.type
_entity.pdbx_description
1 polymer ?
#
loop_
_entity_poly.entity_id
_entity_poly.type
_entity_poly.pdbx_seq_one_letter_code
_entity_poly.pdbx_strand_id
1 'polypeptide(L)'
;MQKRLEKMITQLENDAKGIERVQAKLAKITDLQNEICDKEARASGLRGRIRILESELTAAKDELQTLKERCHTLEELNSRLDRENTQMRLKVSKFQGGISKAPSSSTVAGSFPCSVKMVPKGGGPLEKNSSLKKSNNKEKEKTVRFLIPEDEPQFSRTEDRAIQTDLSPTTTVKQQHLPFATTFERIRQDGSVEVIYGNGTIQELSADGERVTYHYCNGDSRRFLADGSELKYKDGRVEVHYPDSRIDIEIPNEARATIYPDGRQTKIFQDGTTVERAADGTEVVHFVDGSKERREFPCGDVKFKYSDGTEETRYASGRVRVKDKNGKVIRDEILPKQ
;
A
#
# COMPACT_ATOMS: atom_id res chain seq x y z
N MET A 1 9.75 64.37 24.60
CA MET A 1 8.72 63.30 24.67
C MET A 1 8.75 62.37 23.46
N GLN A 2 8.86 62.88 22.24
CA GLN A 2 8.89 62.09 20.99
C GLN A 2 9.94 60.97 20.96
N LYS A 3 11.22 61.26 21.27
CA LYS A 3 12.28 60.23 21.36
C LYS A 3 11.99 59.09 22.35
N ARG A 4 11.22 59.35 23.41
CA ARG A 4 10.84 58.34 24.41
C ARG A 4 9.73 57.42 23.88
N LEU A 5 8.81 57.98 23.09
CA LEU A 5 7.77 57.22 22.39
C LEU A 5 8.38 56.33 21.29
N GLU A 6 9.30 56.86 20.47
CA GLU A 6 9.99 56.09 19.43
C GLU A 6 10.76 54.89 20.02
N LYS A 7 11.43 55.08 21.16
CA LYS A 7 12.13 53.99 21.86
C LYS A 7 11.17 52.93 22.41
N MET A 8 9.96 53.32 22.81
CA MET A 8 8.94 52.39 23.30
C MET A 8 8.31 51.59 22.15
N ILE A 9 8.05 52.24 21.00
CA ILE A 9 7.52 51.58 19.80
C ILE A 9 8.50 50.53 19.29
N THR A 10 9.78 50.89 19.14
CA THR A 10 10.82 49.95 18.69
C THR A 10 11.01 48.76 19.65
N GLN A 11 10.85 48.98 20.96
CA GLN A 11 10.87 47.89 21.93
C GLN A 11 9.66 46.95 21.75
N LEU A 12 8.46 47.50 21.59
CA LEU A 12 7.24 46.69 21.37
C LEU A 12 7.29 45.91 20.05
N GLU A 13 7.87 46.48 18.99
CA GLU A 13 8.09 45.77 17.73
C GLU A 13 9.07 44.59 17.88
N ASN A 14 10.12 44.74 18.70
CA ASN A 14 11.04 43.66 19.00
C ASN A 14 10.39 42.57 19.85
N ASP A 15 9.57 42.96 20.82
CA ASP A 15 8.83 42.01 21.67
C ASP A 15 7.80 41.23 20.84
N ALA A 16 7.10 41.89 19.90
CA ALA A 16 6.18 41.25 18.94
C ALA A 16 6.89 40.19 18.06
N LYS A 17 8.06 40.53 17.50
CA LYS A 17 8.91 39.57 16.78
C LYS A 17 9.37 38.41 17.66
N GLY A 18 9.59 38.66 18.95
CA GLY A 18 9.88 37.63 19.94
C GLY A 18 8.73 36.64 20.10
N ILE A 19 7.50 37.15 20.19
CA ILE A 19 6.27 36.34 20.29
C ILE A 19 6.07 35.49 19.04
N GLU A 20 6.22 36.06 17.84
CA GLU A 20 6.10 35.30 16.58
C GLU A 20 7.09 34.13 16.51
N ARG A 21 8.33 34.32 16.96
CA ARG A 21 9.34 33.23 17.04
C ARG A 21 8.92 32.12 18.00
N VAL A 22 8.31 32.48 19.13
CA VAL A 22 7.81 31.50 20.11
C VAL A 22 6.63 30.72 19.53
N GLN A 23 5.72 31.40 18.83
CA GLN A 23 4.59 30.75 18.14
C GLN A 23 5.07 29.78 17.06
N ALA A 24 6.08 30.15 16.26
CA ALA A 24 6.68 29.26 15.27
C ALA A 24 7.31 28.01 15.92
N LYS A 25 7.95 28.16 17.08
CA LYS A 25 8.47 27.02 17.84
C LYS A 25 7.36 26.13 18.39
N LEU A 26 6.26 26.72 18.88
CA LEU A 26 5.10 25.95 19.35
C LEU A 26 4.48 25.12 18.21
N ALA A 27 4.30 25.71 17.02
CA ALA A 27 3.84 24.98 15.85
C ALA A 27 4.74 23.77 15.54
N LYS A 28 6.07 23.98 15.54
CA LYS A 28 7.03 22.90 15.31
C LYS A 28 6.99 21.81 16.39
N ILE A 29 6.74 22.17 17.66
CA ILE A 29 6.58 21.19 18.74
C ILE A 29 5.33 20.35 18.49
N THR A 30 4.22 20.97 18.07
CA THR A 30 2.99 20.25 17.72
C THR A 30 3.21 19.27 16.57
N ASP A 31 3.92 19.68 15.51
CA ASP A 31 4.24 18.80 14.37
C ASP A 31 5.08 17.59 14.81
N LEU A 32 6.09 17.81 15.66
CA LEU A 32 6.91 16.74 16.21
C LEU A 32 6.11 15.79 17.11
N GLN A 33 5.16 16.31 17.90
CA GLN A 33 4.26 15.49 18.71
C GLN A 33 3.38 14.58 17.84
N ASN A 34 2.87 15.11 16.73
CA ASN A 34 2.11 14.33 15.76
C ASN A 34 2.98 13.24 15.11
N GLU A 35 4.22 13.57 14.74
CA GLU A 35 5.16 12.60 14.17
C GLU A 35 5.50 11.47 15.16
N ILE A 36 5.67 11.80 16.45
CA ILE A 36 5.88 10.82 17.52
C ILE A 36 4.66 9.91 17.65
N CYS A 37 3.45 10.48 17.71
CA CYS A 37 2.20 9.71 17.78
C CYS A 37 2.08 8.74 16.59
N ASP A 38 2.40 9.21 15.37
CA ASP A 38 2.40 8.40 14.17
C ASP A 38 3.44 7.26 14.21
N LYS A 39 4.61 7.50 14.82
CA LYS A 39 5.64 6.47 15.04
C LYS A 39 5.20 5.45 16.09
N GLU A 40 4.58 5.89 17.18
CA GLU A 40 4.05 5.03 18.23
C GLU A 40 2.93 4.12 17.70
N ALA A 41 2.04 4.66 16.85
CA ALA A 41 1.01 3.89 16.18
C ALA A 41 1.61 2.80 15.27
N ARG A 42 2.61 3.13 14.44
CA ARG A 42 3.33 2.14 13.62
C ARG A 42 3.97 1.04 14.47
N ALA A 43 4.64 1.44 15.56
CA ALA A 43 5.27 0.49 16.47
C ALA A 43 4.22 -0.41 17.14
N SER A 44 3.05 0.12 17.49
CA SER A 44 1.94 -0.66 18.05
C SER A 44 1.37 -1.68 17.05
N GLY A 45 1.18 -1.29 15.78
CA GLY A 45 0.76 -2.20 14.72
C GLY A 45 1.76 -3.35 14.50
N LEU A 46 3.06 -3.04 14.48
CA LEU A 46 4.11 -4.06 14.40
C LEU A 46 4.09 -5.00 15.61
N ARG A 47 3.91 -4.48 16.83
CA ARG A 47 3.74 -5.31 18.04
C ARG A 47 2.50 -6.21 17.95
N GLY A 48 1.40 -5.70 17.38
CA GLY A 48 0.20 -6.50 17.09
C GLY A 48 0.49 -7.67 16.15
N ARG A 49 1.16 -7.40 15.02
CA ARG A 49 1.54 -8.42 14.05
C ARG A 49 2.50 -9.48 14.61
N ILE A 50 3.44 -9.05 15.46
CA ILE A 50 4.34 -9.98 16.18
C ILE A 50 3.52 -10.92 17.08
N ARG A 51 2.55 -10.41 17.85
CA ARG A 51 1.69 -11.25 18.70
C ARG A 51 0.89 -12.28 17.91
N ILE A 52 0.40 -11.91 16.72
CA ILE A 52 -0.33 -12.84 15.83
C ILE A 52 0.61 -13.92 15.31
N LEU A 53 1.77 -13.54 14.77
CA LEU A 53 2.78 -14.50 14.29
C LEU A 53 3.28 -15.42 15.41
N GLU A 54 3.39 -14.93 16.64
CA GLU A 54 3.71 -15.74 17.81
C GLU A 54 2.61 -16.77 18.10
N SER A 55 1.33 -16.38 18.02
CA SER A 55 0.20 -17.30 18.22
C SER A 55 0.14 -18.38 17.13
N GLU A 56 0.32 -18.00 15.86
CA GLU A 56 0.39 -18.93 14.73
C GLU A 56 1.56 -19.92 14.89
N LEU A 57 2.73 -19.42 15.31
CA LEU A 57 3.89 -20.26 15.59
C LEU A 57 3.62 -21.25 16.73
N THR A 58 2.89 -20.85 17.76
CA THR A 58 2.50 -21.77 18.85
C THR A 58 1.51 -22.84 18.37
N ALA A 59 0.48 -22.45 17.61
CA ALA A 59 -0.49 -23.40 17.05
C ALA A 59 0.19 -24.43 16.14
N ALA A 60 1.07 -23.97 15.24
CA ALA A 60 1.82 -24.86 14.36
C ALA A 60 2.76 -25.82 15.13
N LYS A 61 3.31 -25.39 16.26
CA LYS A 61 4.11 -26.27 17.15
C LYS A 61 3.24 -27.35 17.79
N ASP A 62 2.05 -27.01 18.26
CA ASP A 62 1.11 -27.97 18.85
C ASP A 62 0.62 -28.98 17.80
N GLU A 63 0.32 -28.54 16.58
CA GLU A 63 0.02 -29.43 15.46
C GLU A 63 1.18 -30.39 15.14
N LEU A 64 2.42 -29.89 15.15
CA LEU A 64 3.59 -30.72 14.91
C LEU A 64 3.79 -31.75 16.03
N GLN A 65 3.50 -31.37 17.28
CA GLN A 65 3.57 -32.27 18.43
C GLN A 65 2.52 -33.39 18.33
N THR A 66 1.26 -33.04 18.04
CA THR A 66 0.19 -34.03 17.86
C THR A 66 0.47 -34.97 16.69
N LEU A 67 1.04 -34.46 15.59
CA LEU A 67 1.43 -35.28 14.44
C LEU A 67 2.58 -36.25 14.80
N LYS A 68 3.56 -35.80 15.59
CA LYS A 68 4.63 -36.68 16.10
C LYS A 68 4.09 -37.83 16.94
N GLU A 69 3.17 -37.55 17.86
CA GLU A 69 2.52 -38.58 18.69
C GLU A 69 1.73 -39.58 17.82
N ARG A 70 1.03 -39.08 16.80
CA ARG A 70 0.34 -39.93 15.82
C ARG A 70 1.30 -40.80 15.01
N CYS A 71 2.46 -40.28 14.60
CA CYS A 71 3.48 -41.09 13.95
C CYS A 71 4.01 -42.18 14.88
N HIS A 72 4.29 -41.84 16.14
CA HIS A 72 4.80 -42.81 17.11
C HIS A 72 3.80 -43.95 17.39
N THR A 73 2.52 -43.63 17.56
CA THR A 73 1.47 -44.64 17.74
C THR A 73 1.32 -45.54 16.50
N LEU A 74 1.43 -44.98 15.29
CA LEU A 74 1.42 -45.78 14.06
C LEU A 74 2.64 -46.71 13.95
N GLU A 75 3.82 -46.25 14.35
CA GLU A 75 5.03 -47.08 14.40
C GLU A 75 4.88 -48.25 15.39
N GLU A 76 4.26 -48.00 16.56
CA GLU A 76 3.99 -49.04 17.55
C GLU A 76 2.97 -50.07 17.03
N LEU A 77 1.89 -49.60 16.38
CA LEU A 77 0.90 -50.48 15.77
C LEU A 77 1.48 -51.32 14.64
N ASN A 78 2.30 -50.75 13.76
CA ASN A 78 3.01 -51.50 12.72
C ASN A 78 3.92 -52.56 13.33
N SER A 79 4.67 -52.21 14.38
CA SER A 79 5.53 -53.17 15.09
C SER A 79 4.73 -54.30 15.73
N ARG A 80 3.52 -54.04 16.22
CA ARG A 80 2.62 -55.09 16.75
C ARG A 80 2.10 -55.99 15.64
N LEU A 81 1.65 -55.42 14.54
CA LEU A 81 1.15 -56.16 13.38
C LEU A 81 2.24 -57.05 12.76
N ASP A 82 3.49 -56.58 12.71
CA ASP A 82 4.63 -57.38 12.24
C ASP A 82 4.91 -58.59 13.15
N ARG A 83 4.78 -58.42 14.47
CA ARG A 83 4.89 -59.53 15.43
C ARG A 83 3.75 -60.55 15.26
N GLU A 84 2.52 -60.09 15.02
CA GLU A 84 1.40 -60.99 14.74
C GLU A 84 1.57 -61.72 13.41
N ASN A 85 1.96 -61.01 12.36
CA ASN A 85 2.24 -61.60 11.04
C ASN A 85 3.37 -62.65 11.11
N THR A 86 4.45 -62.38 11.84
CA THR A 86 5.52 -63.37 12.05
C THR A 86 5.05 -64.58 12.85
N GLN A 87 4.26 -64.40 13.90
CA GLN A 87 3.64 -65.53 14.62
C GLN A 87 2.71 -66.35 13.73
N MET A 88 1.90 -65.71 12.91
CA MET A 88 1.00 -66.39 11.98
C MET A 88 1.79 -67.18 10.93
N ARG A 89 2.88 -66.62 10.36
CA ARG A 89 3.79 -67.36 9.47
C ARG A 89 4.39 -68.59 10.15
N LEU A 90 4.82 -68.47 11.42
CA LEU A 90 5.34 -69.61 12.19
C LEU A 90 4.26 -70.68 12.42
N LYS A 91 3.03 -70.28 12.78
CA LYS A 91 1.91 -71.23 12.92
C LYS A 91 1.63 -71.96 11.60
N VAL A 92 1.49 -71.23 10.50
CA VAL A 92 1.28 -71.80 9.16
C VAL A 92 2.42 -72.78 8.78
N SER A 93 3.67 -72.43 9.06
CA SER A 93 4.82 -73.32 8.80
C SER A 93 4.78 -74.63 9.59
N LYS A 94 4.28 -74.61 10.85
CA LYS A 94 4.11 -75.82 11.66
C LYS A 94 3.02 -76.74 11.12
N PHE A 95 1.95 -76.17 10.56
CA PHE A 95 0.90 -76.95 9.89
C PHE A 95 1.36 -77.50 8.53
N GLN A 96 2.25 -76.79 7.82
CA GLN A 96 2.86 -77.26 6.57
C GLN A 96 3.97 -78.30 6.78
N GLY A 97 4.68 -78.28 7.93
CA GLY A 97 5.71 -79.26 8.29
C GLY A 97 5.17 -80.66 8.64
N GLY A 98 3.86 -80.82 8.79
CA GLY A 98 3.19 -82.12 8.96
C GLY A 98 2.88 -82.86 7.66
N ILE A 99 3.20 -82.26 6.50
CA ILE A 99 2.97 -82.86 5.19
C ILE A 99 4.33 -83.05 4.50
N SER A 100 4.89 -84.25 4.60
CA SER A 100 5.89 -84.75 3.65
C SER A 100 5.31 -86.05 3.08
N LYS A 101 5.26 -86.35 1.78
CA LYS A 101 6.04 -86.00 0.58
C LYS A 101 5.07 -86.03 -0.63
N ALA A 102 5.34 -85.37 -1.77
CA ALA A 102 6.13 -85.92 -2.89
C ALA A 102 6.30 -84.88 -4.03
N PRO A 103 7.22 -85.10 -5.00
CA PRO A 103 7.95 -84.05 -5.72
C PRO A 103 7.38 -83.76 -7.13
N SER A 104 7.65 -82.56 -7.67
CA SER A 104 8.16 -82.35 -9.04
C SER A 104 8.15 -80.88 -9.47
N SER A 105 9.31 -80.49 -10.00
CA SER A 105 9.57 -79.61 -11.14
C SER A 105 9.06 -78.16 -11.23
N SER A 106 9.99 -77.36 -11.76
CA SER A 106 9.84 -76.12 -12.53
C SER A 106 9.43 -74.86 -11.76
N THR A 107 10.36 -73.92 -11.56
CA THR A 107 10.75 -72.85 -12.50
C THR A 107 9.65 -71.80 -12.68
N VAL A 108 10.10 -70.55 -12.56
CA VAL A 108 9.54 -69.29 -13.06
C VAL A 108 8.86 -68.42 -12.00
N ALA A 109 9.63 -67.40 -11.61
CA ALA A 109 9.14 -66.15 -11.08
C ALA A 109 8.06 -65.55 -12.00
N GLY A 110 6.84 -65.45 -11.48
CA GLY A 110 5.77 -64.69 -12.11
C GLY A 110 5.94 -63.21 -11.79
N SER A 111 6.48 -62.47 -12.74
CA SER A 111 6.52 -61.01 -12.74
C SER A 111 5.22 -60.45 -13.33
N PHE A 112 4.64 -59.46 -12.63
CA PHE A 112 3.86 -58.31 -13.14
C PHE A 112 2.53 -58.59 -13.90
N PRO A 113 1.74 -57.56 -14.29
CA PRO A 113 1.60 -56.17 -13.79
C PRO A 113 0.12 -55.78 -13.58
N CYS A 114 -0.16 -54.56 -13.11
CA CYS A 114 -1.13 -53.70 -13.82
C CYS A 114 -0.91 -52.24 -13.46
N SER A 115 -0.14 -51.59 -14.33
CA SER A 115 -0.11 -50.15 -14.52
C SER A 115 -1.41 -49.73 -15.22
N VAL A 116 -2.06 -48.68 -14.74
CA VAL A 116 -3.06 -47.95 -15.55
C VAL A 116 -2.53 -46.54 -15.76
N LYS A 117 -1.93 -46.35 -16.95
CA LYS A 117 -1.81 -45.05 -17.60
C LYS A 117 -3.21 -44.58 -17.98
N MET A 118 -3.50 -43.30 -17.75
CA MET A 118 -4.50 -42.57 -18.52
C MET A 118 -3.90 -41.26 -19.01
N VAL A 119 -3.86 -41.14 -20.34
CA VAL A 119 -3.81 -39.94 -21.18
C VAL A 119 -5.09 -40.08 -22.02
N PRO A 120 -5.94 -39.05 -22.28
CA PRO A 120 -5.56 -38.08 -23.32
C PRO A 120 -6.21 -36.67 -23.34
N LYS A 121 -5.49 -35.79 -24.07
CA LYS A 121 -5.92 -34.81 -25.09
C LYS A 121 -6.97 -33.73 -24.76
N GLY A 122 -6.47 -32.48 -24.77
CA GLY A 122 -6.73 -31.44 -25.77
C GLY A 122 -8.07 -31.35 -26.51
N GLY A 123 -8.64 -30.15 -26.49
CA GLY A 123 -9.66 -29.65 -27.43
C GLY A 123 -10.32 -28.36 -26.92
N GLY A 124 -9.98 -27.21 -27.51
CA GLY A 124 -10.91 -26.07 -27.56
C GLY A 124 -11.73 -26.14 -28.86
N PRO A 125 -12.32 -25.03 -29.34
CA PRO A 125 -13.20 -24.03 -28.71
C PRO A 125 -14.54 -23.92 -29.49
N LEU A 126 -15.54 -23.13 -29.02
CA LEU A 126 -16.73 -22.56 -29.73
C LEU A 126 -17.78 -22.21 -28.65
N GLU A 127 -18.60 -21.15 -28.64
CA GLU A 127 -18.87 -20.00 -29.53
C GLU A 127 -19.93 -19.10 -28.83
N LYS A 128 -20.15 -17.89 -29.39
CA LYS A 128 -21.36 -17.00 -29.39
C LYS A 128 -21.32 -15.77 -28.47
N ASN A 129 -21.12 -14.57 -29.04
CA ASN A 129 -22.09 -13.60 -29.64
C ASN A 129 -22.78 -12.79 -28.52
N SER A 130 -23.02 -11.47 -28.54
CA SER A 130 -23.12 -10.39 -29.55
C SER A 130 -23.28 -9.09 -28.71
N SER A 131 -22.90 -7.87 -29.12
CA SER A 131 -23.69 -7.01 -30.02
C SER A 131 -23.04 -5.63 -30.12
N LEU A 132 -23.10 -5.05 -31.32
CA LEU A 132 -22.70 -3.69 -31.67
C LEU A 132 -23.71 -2.63 -31.17
N LYS A 133 -23.24 -1.38 -30.97
CA LYS A 133 -23.74 -0.20 -31.72
C LYS A 133 -22.81 1.02 -31.55
N LYS A 134 -22.80 1.82 -32.60
CA LYS A 134 -21.85 2.89 -32.97
C LYS A 134 -22.67 4.13 -33.33
N SER A 135 -22.20 5.35 -33.04
CA SER A 135 -22.50 6.53 -33.86
C SER A 135 -21.65 7.75 -33.50
N ASN A 136 -21.11 8.37 -34.56
CA ASN A 136 -20.46 9.69 -34.67
C ASN A 136 -21.49 10.84 -34.46
N ASN A 137 -21.23 12.16 -34.36
CA ASN A 137 -20.24 13.03 -35.03
C ASN A 137 -20.34 14.50 -34.49
N LYS A 138 -19.25 15.28 -34.69
CA LYS A 138 -19.13 16.74 -35.01
C LYS A 138 -19.30 17.89 -33.97
N GLU A 139 -18.13 18.49 -33.67
CA GLU A 139 -17.70 19.92 -33.76
C GLU A 139 -18.59 21.09 -33.28
N LYS A 140 -17.99 21.96 -32.46
CA LYS A 140 -17.96 23.44 -32.62
C LYS A 140 -16.89 24.10 -31.74
N GLU A 141 -16.07 24.95 -32.36
CA GLU A 141 -15.04 25.81 -31.76
C GLU A 141 -15.58 26.72 -30.65
N LYS A 142 -14.83 26.85 -29.55
CA LYS A 142 -14.75 28.08 -28.73
C LYS A 142 -13.34 28.20 -28.15
N THR A 143 -12.62 29.21 -28.61
CA THR A 143 -11.41 29.74 -27.99
C THR A 143 -11.70 30.17 -26.55
N VAL A 144 -11.03 29.57 -25.56
CA VAL A 144 -11.00 30.13 -24.21
C VAL A 144 -9.59 30.02 -23.63
N ARG A 145 -8.99 31.19 -23.36
CA ARG A 145 -7.74 31.32 -22.62
C ARG A 145 -8.05 31.06 -21.15
N PHE A 146 -7.38 30.09 -20.53
CA PHE A 146 -7.41 29.92 -19.08
C PHE A 146 -5.99 29.78 -18.55
N LEU A 147 -5.56 30.81 -17.83
CA LEU A 147 -4.39 30.78 -16.95
C LEU A 147 -4.77 29.92 -15.75
N ILE A 148 -4.10 28.78 -15.56
CA ILE A 148 -4.17 28.02 -14.30
C ILE A 148 -3.39 28.84 -13.26
N PRO A 149 -3.99 29.21 -12.11
CA PRO A 149 -3.30 29.92 -11.02
C PRO A 149 -2.08 29.14 -10.51
N GLU A 150 -0.97 29.84 -10.26
CA GLU A 150 0.35 29.28 -9.88
C GLU A 150 0.46 28.72 -8.45
N ASP A 151 -0.63 28.62 -7.70
CA ASP A 151 -0.57 28.16 -6.31
C ASP A 151 -0.69 26.62 -6.25
N GLU A 152 0.40 25.92 -6.57
CA GLU A 152 0.55 24.48 -6.28
C GLU A 152 0.72 24.24 -4.77
N PRO A 153 -0.08 23.37 -4.13
CA PRO A 153 0.31 22.80 -2.86
C PRO A 153 1.51 21.87 -3.07
N GLN A 154 2.65 22.22 -2.48
CA GLN A 154 3.88 21.43 -2.61
C GLN A 154 3.74 20.04 -1.98
N PHE A 155 3.91 19.01 -2.80
CA PHE A 155 4.05 17.63 -2.35
C PHE A 155 5.53 17.30 -2.14
N SER A 156 6.01 17.47 -0.90
CA SER A 156 7.36 17.04 -0.54
C SER A 156 7.38 15.57 -0.13
N ARG A 157 8.23 14.79 -0.81
CA ARG A 157 8.69 13.46 -0.37
C ARG A 157 9.70 13.68 0.77
N THR A 158 9.42 13.15 1.96
CA THR A 158 10.37 13.17 3.08
C THR A 158 11.27 11.94 3.00
N GLU A 159 12.53 12.15 2.59
CA GLU A 159 13.62 11.18 2.73
C GLU A 159 14.58 11.59 3.84
N ASP A 160 15.17 10.58 4.48
CA ASP A 160 16.24 10.57 5.50
C ASP A 160 15.85 10.99 6.93
N ARG A 161 16.29 10.32 8.01
CA ARG A 161 17.62 9.75 8.27
C ARG A 161 17.59 8.82 9.50
N ALA A 162 18.46 7.81 9.50
CA ALA A 162 18.70 6.86 10.60
C ALA A 162 19.26 7.52 11.88
N ILE A 163 18.84 7.04 13.06
CA ILE A 163 19.70 6.91 14.24
C ILE A 163 19.37 5.59 14.95
N GLN A 164 20.42 4.80 15.11
CA GLN A 164 20.53 3.59 15.91
C GLN A 164 20.91 4.01 17.34
N THR A 165 20.20 3.50 18.36
CA THR A 165 20.78 3.27 19.69
C THR A 165 20.09 2.10 20.36
N ASP A 166 20.94 1.13 20.70
CA ASP A 166 20.68 -0.05 21.53
C ASP A 166 20.14 0.31 22.93
N LEU A 167 19.34 -0.59 23.52
CA LEU A 167 19.63 -1.23 24.82
C LEU A 167 18.43 -2.05 25.34
N SER A 168 18.56 -3.36 25.17
CA SER A 168 18.20 -4.49 26.06
C SER A 168 16.80 -4.68 26.69
N PRO A 169 16.38 -5.95 26.87
CA PRO A 169 15.03 -6.33 27.27
C PRO A 169 14.89 -6.49 28.79
N THR A 170 13.73 -6.16 29.37
CA THR A 170 13.36 -6.72 30.68
C THR A 170 11.84 -6.81 30.83
N THR A 171 11.36 -8.04 30.89
CA THR A 171 10.07 -8.43 31.45
C THR A 171 10.07 -8.18 32.96
N THR A 172 9.17 -7.36 33.49
CA THR A 172 8.54 -7.62 34.80
C THR A 172 7.30 -6.76 35.01
N VAL A 173 6.17 -7.40 35.28
CA VAL A 173 4.96 -6.80 35.83
C VAL A 173 5.24 -6.34 37.26
N LYS A 174 5.00 -5.06 37.57
CA LYS A 174 4.45 -4.59 38.86
C LYS A 174 3.97 -3.14 38.75
N GLN A 175 2.71 -2.98 39.12
CA GLN A 175 1.92 -1.78 39.23
C GLN A 175 2.61 -0.71 40.10
N GLN A 176 2.89 0.46 39.51
CA GLN A 176 3.12 1.70 40.25
C GLN A 176 2.37 2.85 39.56
N HIS A 177 1.58 3.54 40.36
CA HIS A 177 0.64 4.58 39.98
C HIS A 177 1.40 5.86 39.59
N LEU A 178 1.36 6.21 38.30
CA LEU A 178 1.68 7.54 37.77
C LEU A 178 0.35 8.15 37.29
N PRO A 179 -0.05 9.35 37.71
CA PRO A 179 -1.29 9.94 37.24
C PRO A 179 -1.07 10.46 35.81
N PHE A 180 -2.01 10.13 34.91
CA PHE A 180 -2.12 10.63 33.53
C PHE A 180 -1.47 9.78 32.41
N ALA A 181 -2.04 8.59 32.17
CA ALA A 181 -2.24 8.00 30.84
C ALA A 181 -3.06 6.71 30.99
N THR A 182 -4.35 6.82 31.28
CA THR A 182 -5.20 5.62 31.43
C THR A 182 -5.51 5.09 30.04
N THR A 183 -4.75 4.08 29.61
CA THR A 183 -5.08 3.25 28.46
C THR A 183 -6.13 2.24 28.91
N PHE A 184 -7.24 2.14 28.17
CA PHE A 184 -8.31 1.19 28.43
C PHE A 184 -8.42 0.23 27.27
N GLU A 185 -8.50 -1.07 27.56
CA GLU A 185 -8.75 -2.11 26.56
C GLU A 185 -10.13 -2.71 26.79
N ARG A 186 -10.89 -2.88 25.70
CA ARG A 186 -12.22 -3.45 25.68
C ARG A 186 -12.31 -4.51 24.58
N ILE A 187 -12.71 -5.72 24.96
CA ILE A 187 -13.00 -6.80 24.02
C ILE A 187 -14.50 -6.79 23.73
N ARG A 188 -14.88 -6.73 22.45
CA ARG A 188 -16.27 -6.74 21.98
C ARG A 188 -16.80 -8.18 21.85
N GLN A 189 -18.13 -8.33 21.79
CA GLN A 189 -18.78 -9.65 21.69
C GLN A 189 -18.40 -10.42 20.42
N ASP A 190 -18.02 -9.72 19.37
CA ASP A 190 -17.56 -10.30 18.10
C ASP A 190 -16.08 -10.71 18.13
N GLY A 191 -15.38 -10.54 19.26
CA GLY A 191 -13.95 -10.85 19.41
C GLY A 191 -13.01 -9.72 18.99
N SER A 192 -13.52 -8.60 18.47
CA SER A 192 -12.69 -7.43 18.16
C SER A 192 -12.22 -6.73 19.44
N VAL A 193 -11.04 -6.12 19.39
CA VAL A 193 -10.41 -5.45 20.53
C VAL A 193 -10.30 -3.96 20.27
N GLU A 194 -10.71 -3.15 21.23
CA GLU A 194 -10.63 -1.70 21.19
C GLU A 194 -9.73 -1.19 22.32
N VAL A 195 -8.70 -0.44 21.97
CA VAL A 195 -7.75 0.18 22.89
C VAL A 195 -7.91 1.69 22.83
N ILE A 196 -8.36 2.30 23.92
CA ILE A 196 -8.54 3.74 24.07
C ILE A 196 -7.33 4.28 24.82
N TYR A 197 -6.56 5.14 24.17
CA TYR A 197 -5.38 5.77 24.75
C TYR A 197 -5.76 7.00 25.58
N GLY A 198 -4.92 7.35 26.56
CA GLY A 198 -5.17 8.50 27.43
C GLY A 198 -5.23 9.85 26.72
N ASN A 199 -4.72 9.93 25.48
CA ASN A 199 -4.84 11.11 24.61
C ASN A 199 -6.16 11.15 23.83
N GLY A 200 -7.06 10.17 24.00
CA GLY A 200 -8.34 10.07 23.28
C GLY A 200 -8.25 9.37 21.92
N THR A 201 -7.07 8.91 21.49
CA THR A 201 -6.93 8.06 20.30
C THR A 201 -7.53 6.68 20.57
N ILE A 202 -8.23 6.11 19.59
CA ILE A 202 -8.82 4.77 19.68
C ILE A 202 -8.16 3.88 18.64
N GLN A 203 -7.71 2.70 19.04
CA GLN A 203 -7.26 1.65 18.15
C GLN A 203 -8.27 0.49 18.19
N GLU A 204 -8.76 0.09 17.03
CA GLU A 204 -9.59 -1.09 16.84
C GLU A 204 -8.79 -2.18 16.13
N LEU A 205 -8.84 -3.40 16.65
CA LEU A 205 -8.32 -4.62 16.06
C LEU A 205 -9.51 -5.52 15.73
N SER A 206 -9.62 -5.98 14.50
CA SER A 206 -10.64 -6.96 14.11
C SER A 206 -10.41 -8.31 14.80
N ALA A 207 -11.48 -9.12 14.91
CA ALA A 207 -11.42 -10.42 15.58
C ALA A 207 -10.47 -11.43 14.92
N ASP A 208 -10.29 -11.31 13.60
CA ASP A 208 -9.33 -12.07 12.79
C ASP A 208 -7.89 -11.52 12.90
N GLY A 209 -7.68 -10.35 13.53
CA GLY A 209 -6.39 -9.69 13.63
C GLY A 209 -5.85 -9.11 12.33
N GLU A 210 -6.57 -9.23 11.21
CA GLU A 210 -6.11 -8.82 9.89
C GLU A 210 -6.24 -7.31 9.64
N ARG A 211 -7.11 -6.63 10.40
CA ARG A 211 -7.44 -5.22 10.21
C ARG A 211 -7.22 -4.44 11.48
N VAL A 212 -6.45 -3.37 11.37
CA VAL A 212 -6.20 -2.44 12.48
C VAL A 212 -6.63 -1.05 12.05
N THR A 213 -7.53 -0.41 12.81
CA THR A 213 -7.97 0.97 12.54
C THR A 213 -7.61 1.86 13.72
N TYR A 214 -7.00 3.01 13.45
CA TYR A 214 -6.72 4.08 14.39
C TYR A 214 -7.65 5.24 14.11
N HIS A 215 -8.33 5.72 15.14
CA HIS A 215 -9.08 6.97 15.16
C HIS A 215 -8.33 7.93 16.08
N TYR A 216 -7.65 8.90 15.49
CA TYR A 216 -6.84 9.85 16.21
C TYR A 216 -7.71 10.94 16.84
N CYS A 217 -7.23 11.51 17.95
CA CYS A 217 -7.95 12.56 18.68
C CYS A 217 -8.13 13.86 17.88
N ASN A 218 -7.35 14.08 16.82
CA ASN A 218 -7.48 15.20 15.90
C ASN A 218 -8.58 14.99 14.84
N GLY A 219 -9.23 13.83 14.80
CA GLY A 219 -10.28 13.48 13.82
C GLY A 219 -9.76 12.70 12.61
N ASP A 220 -8.44 12.56 12.46
CA ASP A 220 -7.85 11.72 11.41
C ASP A 220 -8.09 10.24 11.71
N SER A 221 -8.01 9.40 10.67
CA SER A 221 -7.97 7.96 10.89
C SER A 221 -7.00 7.25 9.94
N ARG A 222 -6.44 6.13 10.41
CA ARG A 222 -5.59 5.25 9.62
C ARG A 222 -6.05 3.81 9.75
N ARG A 223 -6.16 3.09 8.64
CA ARG A 223 -6.58 1.70 8.60
C ARG A 223 -5.57 0.85 7.84
N PHE A 224 -5.15 -0.24 8.46
CA PHE A 224 -4.33 -1.28 7.85
C PHE A 224 -5.25 -2.40 7.37
N LEU A 225 -5.07 -2.81 6.12
CA LEU A 225 -5.84 -3.86 5.46
C LEU A 225 -5.04 -5.17 5.37
N ALA A 226 -5.75 -6.28 5.20
CA ALA A 226 -5.17 -7.63 5.15
C ALA A 226 -4.19 -7.82 3.98
N ASP A 227 -4.42 -7.13 2.87
CA ASP A 227 -3.56 -7.11 1.68
C ASP A 227 -2.25 -6.33 1.89
N GLY A 228 -2.07 -5.71 3.06
CA GLY A 228 -0.93 -4.86 3.39
C GLY A 228 -1.10 -3.39 2.98
N SER A 229 -2.23 -3.03 2.37
CA SER A 229 -2.54 -1.65 2.01
C SER A 229 -2.89 -0.83 3.25
N GLU A 230 -2.56 0.45 3.20
CA GLU A 230 -2.80 1.40 4.28
C GLU A 230 -3.67 2.56 3.79
N LEU A 231 -4.78 2.78 4.47
CA LEU A 231 -5.77 3.80 4.17
C LEU A 231 -5.68 4.93 5.21
N LYS A 232 -5.47 6.17 4.78
CA LYS A 232 -5.42 7.36 5.63
C LYS A 232 -6.55 8.29 5.29
N TYR A 233 -7.24 8.77 6.31
CA TYR A 233 -8.19 9.87 6.22
C TYR A 233 -7.59 11.05 6.98
N LYS A 234 -7.34 12.15 6.28
CA LYS A 234 -6.82 13.39 6.84
C LYS A 234 -7.53 14.57 6.22
N ASP A 235 -8.12 15.44 7.04
CA ASP A 235 -8.77 16.69 6.58
C ASP A 235 -9.74 16.50 5.38
N GLY A 236 -10.52 15.40 5.39
CA GLY A 236 -11.45 15.05 4.31
C GLY A 236 -10.81 14.42 3.07
N ARG A 237 -9.49 14.38 2.96
CA ARG A 237 -8.76 13.65 1.92
C ARG A 237 -8.56 12.19 2.32
N VAL A 238 -8.59 11.31 1.33
CA VAL A 238 -8.32 9.88 1.49
C VAL A 238 -7.03 9.53 0.75
N GLU A 239 -6.12 8.80 1.39
CA GLU A 239 -4.91 8.27 0.75
C GLU A 239 -4.83 6.76 0.93
N VAL A 240 -4.52 6.04 -0.13
CA VAL A 240 -4.29 4.59 -0.12
C VAL A 240 -2.83 4.34 -0.49
N HIS A 241 -2.05 3.82 0.45
CA HIS A 241 -0.70 3.35 0.22
C HIS A 241 -0.73 1.85 -0.01
N TYR A 242 -0.29 1.42 -1.19
CA TYR A 242 -0.24 0.00 -1.54
C TYR A 242 1.14 -0.61 -1.23
N PRO A 243 1.22 -1.94 -1.06
CA PRO A 243 2.49 -2.64 -0.82
C PRO A 243 3.52 -2.48 -1.95
N ASP A 244 3.07 -2.23 -3.19
CA ASP A 244 3.92 -1.99 -4.35
C ASP A 244 4.51 -0.57 -4.39
N SER A 245 4.31 0.24 -3.34
CA SER A 245 4.68 1.66 -3.22
C SER A 245 3.86 2.62 -4.08
N ARG A 246 2.77 2.17 -4.73
CA ARG A 246 1.80 3.06 -5.34
C ARG A 246 1.01 3.79 -4.26
N ILE A 247 0.65 5.04 -4.52
CA ILE A 247 -0.21 5.83 -3.63
C ILE A 247 -1.37 6.40 -4.45
N ASP A 248 -2.61 6.09 -4.09
CA ASP A 248 -3.79 6.75 -4.63
C ASP A 248 -4.29 7.79 -3.62
N ILE A 249 -4.65 8.98 -4.11
CA ILE A 249 -5.11 10.11 -3.33
C ILE A 249 -6.45 10.54 -3.89
N GLU A 250 -7.45 10.68 -3.03
CA GLU A 250 -8.75 11.22 -3.36
C GLU A 250 -9.04 12.45 -2.51
N ILE A 251 -9.19 13.59 -3.18
CA ILE A 251 -9.65 14.83 -2.57
C ILE A 251 -11.12 15.00 -3.00
N PRO A 252 -12.09 14.87 -2.07
CA PRO A 252 -13.50 14.94 -2.40
C PRO A 252 -13.83 16.22 -3.13
N ASN A 253 -14.60 16.08 -4.20
CA ASN A 253 -15.04 17.17 -5.05
C ASN A 253 -13.94 18.00 -5.75
N GLU A 254 -12.67 17.55 -5.75
CA GLU A 254 -11.59 18.31 -6.38
C GLU A 254 -10.87 17.47 -7.43
N ALA A 255 -10.17 16.42 -7.00
CA ALA A 255 -9.35 15.61 -7.88
C ALA A 255 -9.02 14.24 -7.28
N ARG A 256 -8.65 13.31 -8.14
CA ARG A 256 -8.00 12.05 -7.78
C ARG A 256 -6.60 12.04 -8.35
N ALA A 257 -5.61 11.64 -7.56
CA ALA A 257 -4.24 11.52 -8.01
C ALA A 257 -3.68 10.13 -7.72
N THR A 258 -2.78 9.66 -8.58
CA THR A 258 -2.02 8.43 -8.38
C THR A 258 -0.55 8.75 -8.50
N ILE A 259 0.24 8.36 -7.50
CA ILE A 259 1.69 8.42 -7.49
C ILE A 259 2.21 6.99 -7.69
N TYR A 260 3.00 6.80 -8.71
CA TYR A 260 3.57 5.51 -9.06
C TYR A 260 4.98 5.33 -8.45
N PRO A 261 5.43 4.08 -8.24
CA PRO A 261 6.74 3.79 -7.66
C PRO A 261 7.92 4.33 -8.48
N ASP A 262 7.75 4.48 -9.79
CA ASP A 262 8.74 5.03 -10.72
C ASP A 262 8.85 6.57 -10.65
N GLY A 263 8.04 7.23 -9.81
CA GLY A 263 7.98 8.67 -9.65
C GLY A 263 6.99 9.36 -10.60
N ARG A 264 6.35 8.63 -11.52
CA ARG A 264 5.26 9.17 -12.34
C ARG A 264 4.08 9.54 -11.44
N GLN A 265 3.37 10.59 -11.81
CA GLN A 265 2.14 11.02 -11.14
C GLN A 265 1.06 11.27 -12.18
N THR A 266 -0.19 10.93 -11.85
CA THR A 266 -1.37 11.29 -12.62
C THR A 266 -2.36 12.01 -11.72
N LYS A 267 -3.03 13.04 -12.21
CA LYS A 267 -4.08 13.78 -11.50
C LYS A 267 -5.27 13.96 -12.43
N ILE A 268 -6.45 13.58 -11.99
CA ILE A 268 -7.71 13.66 -12.74
C ILE A 268 -8.61 14.62 -11.98
N PHE A 269 -9.00 15.70 -12.64
CA PHE A 269 -9.90 16.73 -12.10
C PHE A 269 -11.36 16.38 -12.40
N GLN A 270 -12.28 17.03 -11.69
CA GLN A 270 -13.72 16.80 -11.87
C GLN A 270 -14.24 17.09 -13.28
N ASP A 271 -13.63 18.05 -13.97
CA ASP A 271 -13.99 18.43 -15.33
C ASP A 271 -13.59 17.36 -16.36
N GLY A 272 -12.77 16.37 -15.97
CA GLY A 272 -12.21 15.33 -16.84
C GLY A 272 -10.82 15.66 -17.37
N THR A 273 -10.28 16.85 -17.06
CA THR A 273 -8.90 17.21 -17.37
C THR A 273 -7.96 16.27 -16.61
N THR A 274 -6.96 15.73 -17.31
CA THR A 274 -5.97 14.82 -16.72
C THR A 274 -4.58 15.41 -16.86
N VAL A 275 -3.82 15.43 -15.78
CA VAL A 275 -2.42 15.87 -15.75
C VAL A 275 -1.55 14.66 -15.49
N GLU A 276 -0.56 14.43 -16.34
CA GLU A 276 0.47 13.42 -16.14
C GLU A 276 1.81 14.09 -15.92
N ARG A 277 2.49 13.79 -14.82
CA ARG A 277 3.85 14.24 -14.52
C ARG A 277 4.78 13.03 -14.57
N ALA A 278 5.79 13.09 -15.42
CA ALA A 278 6.82 12.06 -15.52
C ALA A 278 7.90 12.26 -14.44
N ALA A 279 8.71 11.23 -14.22
CA ALA A 279 9.77 11.24 -13.22
C ALA A 279 10.88 12.27 -13.51
N ASP A 280 11.05 12.66 -14.77
CA ASP A 280 11.99 13.71 -15.21
C ASP A 280 11.44 15.14 -14.97
N GLY A 281 10.22 15.26 -14.45
CA GLY A 281 9.52 16.51 -14.23
C GLY A 281 8.68 16.97 -15.43
N THR A 282 8.75 16.31 -16.59
CA THR A 282 7.91 16.65 -17.75
C THR A 282 6.43 16.50 -17.39
N GLU A 283 5.62 17.50 -17.70
CA GLU A 283 4.18 17.47 -17.47
C GLU A 283 3.41 17.46 -18.78
N VAL A 284 2.32 16.70 -18.83
CA VAL A 284 1.38 16.66 -19.95
C VAL A 284 -0.03 16.81 -19.41
N VAL A 285 -0.70 17.90 -19.77
CA VAL A 285 -2.10 18.16 -19.49
C VAL A 285 -2.93 17.70 -20.70
N HIS A 286 -3.94 16.88 -20.44
CA HIS A 286 -4.93 16.41 -21.40
C HIS A 286 -6.26 17.07 -21.07
N PHE A 287 -6.73 17.92 -21.97
CA PHE A 287 -7.99 18.62 -21.82
C PHE A 287 -9.15 17.81 -22.42
N VAL A 288 -10.35 18.12 -21.95
CA VAL A 288 -11.60 17.46 -22.36
C VAL A 288 -11.91 17.65 -23.85
N ASP A 289 -11.48 18.77 -24.42
CA ASP A 289 -11.65 19.10 -25.85
C ASP A 289 -10.67 18.34 -26.76
N GLY A 290 -9.79 17.50 -26.20
CA GLY A 290 -8.78 16.72 -26.90
C GLY A 290 -7.46 17.46 -27.13
N SER A 291 -7.37 18.74 -26.78
CA SER A 291 -6.10 19.46 -26.78
C SER A 291 -5.17 18.96 -25.67
N LYS A 292 -3.86 19.15 -25.87
CA LYS A 292 -2.83 18.74 -24.92
C LYS A 292 -1.77 19.83 -24.77
N GLU A 293 -1.37 20.09 -23.54
CA GLU A 293 -0.23 20.95 -23.22
C GLU A 293 0.89 20.08 -22.65
N ARG A 294 2.09 20.17 -23.21
CA ARG A 294 3.30 19.52 -22.68
C ARG A 294 4.26 20.59 -22.19
N ARG A 295 4.66 20.52 -20.93
CA ARG A 295 5.64 21.39 -20.30
C ARG A 295 6.90 20.58 -20.01
N GLU A 296 8.01 20.98 -20.60
CA GLU A 296 9.30 20.31 -20.45
C GLU A 296 10.13 21.04 -19.38
N PHE A 297 10.44 20.32 -18.30
CA PHE A 297 11.35 20.79 -17.25
C PHE A 297 12.72 20.12 -17.47
N PRO A 298 13.85 20.81 -17.19
CA PRO A 298 13.97 22.11 -16.51
C PRO A 298 14.03 23.32 -17.45
N CYS A 299 14.04 23.13 -18.76
CA CYS A 299 14.25 24.23 -19.71
C CYS A 299 13.08 25.23 -19.76
N GLY A 300 11.87 24.82 -19.37
CA GLY A 300 10.68 25.68 -19.32
C GLY A 300 10.01 25.87 -20.68
N ASP A 301 10.37 25.07 -21.68
CA ASP A 301 9.69 25.07 -22.98
C ASP A 301 8.28 24.47 -22.83
N VAL A 302 7.29 25.12 -23.44
CA VAL A 302 5.89 24.68 -23.40
C VAL A 302 5.40 24.43 -24.83
N LYS A 303 4.87 23.24 -25.06
CA LYS A 303 4.29 22.84 -26.34
C LYS A 303 2.80 22.56 -26.20
N PHE A 304 1.98 23.32 -26.92
CA PHE A 304 0.55 23.09 -27.06
C PHE A 304 0.28 22.31 -28.35
N LYS A 305 -0.58 21.31 -28.27
CA LYS A 305 -1.19 20.62 -29.41
C LYS A 305 -2.69 20.79 -29.29
N TYR A 306 -3.26 21.54 -30.22
CA TYR A 306 -4.69 21.80 -30.25
C TYR A 306 -5.44 20.66 -30.93
N SER A 307 -6.76 20.59 -30.69
CA SER A 307 -7.62 19.55 -31.26
C SER A 307 -7.80 19.65 -32.79
N ASP A 308 -7.56 20.84 -33.36
CA ASP A 308 -7.53 21.10 -34.81
C ASP A 308 -6.24 20.61 -35.50
N GLY A 309 -5.26 20.12 -34.73
CA GLY A 309 -3.95 19.67 -35.18
C GLY A 309 -2.87 20.74 -35.23
N THR A 310 -3.19 22.00 -34.91
CA THR A 310 -2.21 23.09 -34.80
C THR A 310 -1.29 22.84 -33.60
N GLU A 311 0.00 23.14 -33.76
CA GLU A 311 1.00 23.04 -32.68
C GLU A 311 1.62 24.40 -32.39
N GLU A 312 1.63 24.83 -31.13
CA GLU A 312 2.33 26.02 -30.67
C GLU A 312 3.47 25.62 -29.73
N THR A 313 4.66 26.19 -29.91
CA THR A 313 5.81 25.99 -29.02
C THR A 313 6.27 27.35 -28.51
N ARG A 314 6.19 27.54 -27.19
CA ARG A 314 6.73 28.68 -26.47
C ARG A 314 8.05 28.27 -25.86
N TYR A 315 9.13 28.86 -26.35
CA TYR A 315 10.47 28.59 -25.83
C TYR A 315 10.74 29.49 -24.63
N ALA A 316 11.56 29.02 -23.69
CA ALA A 316 12.00 29.81 -22.55
C ALA A 316 12.77 31.10 -22.92
N SER A 317 13.27 31.16 -24.16
CA SER A 317 13.85 32.38 -24.75
C SER A 317 12.84 33.51 -25.00
N GLY A 318 11.53 33.24 -24.93
CA GLY A 318 10.45 34.16 -25.32
C GLY A 318 10.00 34.00 -26.77
N ARG A 319 10.67 33.15 -27.56
CA ARG A 319 10.23 32.81 -28.93
C ARG A 319 8.95 31.99 -28.90
N VAL A 320 8.02 32.29 -29.80
CA VAL A 320 6.78 31.53 -30.03
C VAL A 320 6.74 31.09 -31.47
N ARG A 321 6.58 29.79 -31.71
CA ARG A 321 6.47 29.20 -33.04
C ARG A 321 5.20 28.37 -33.17
N VAL A 322 4.39 28.66 -34.18
CA VAL A 322 3.13 27.97 -34.47
C VAL A 322 3.23 27.24 -35.80
N LYS A 323 2.80 25.98 -35.81
CA LYS A 323 2.74 25.12 -36.99
C LYS A 323 1.29 24.69 -37.25
N ASP A 324 0.91 24.58 -38.52
CA ASP A 324 -0.36 23.98 -38.92
C ASP A 324 -0.34 22.45 -38.74
N LYS A 325 -1.50 21.80 -39.00
CA LYS A 325 -1.67 20.34 -38.95
C LYS A 325 -0.73 19.54 -39.85
N ASN A 326 -0.11 20.16 -40.85
CA ASN A 326 0.83 19.52 -41.76
C ASN A 326 2.30 19.76 -41.32
N GLY A 327 2.51 20.46 -40.21
CA GLY A 327 3.83 20.81 -39.68
C GLY A 327 4.46 22.05 -40.34
N LYS A 328 3.73 22.78 -41.20
CA LYS A 328 4.22 24.01 -41.82
C LYS A 328 4.15 25.14 -40.81
N VAL A 329 5.25 25.90 -40.67
CA VAL A 329 5.30 27.07 -39.79
C VAL A 329 4.40 28.16 -40.36
N ILE A 330 3.44 28.63 -39.56
CA ILE A 330 2.51 29.70 -39.92
C ILE A 330 2.74 30.98 -39.11
N ARG A 331 3.41 30.88 -37.95
CA ARG A 331 3.84 32.03 -37.14
C ARG A 331 5.17 31.70 -36.45
N ASP A 332 6.07 32.66 -36.39
CA ASP A 332 7.35 32.55 -35.69
C ASP A 332 7.79 33.95 -35.25
N GLU A 333 7.66 34.24 -33.96
CA GLU A 333 7.84 35.58 -33.40
C GLU A 333 8.61 35.50 -32.08
N ILE A 334 9.33 36.57 -31.72
CA ILE A 334 10.01 36.68 -30.40
C ILE A 334 9.18 37.65 -29.56
N LEU A 335 8.55 37.16 -28.49
CA LEU A 335 7.83 38.00 -27.55
C LEU A 335 8.82 38.59 -26.52
N PRO A 336 8.75 39.90 -26.25
CA PRO A 336 9.51 40.48 -25.14
C PRO A 336 9.04 39.86 -23.82
N LYS A 337 9.98 39.53 -22.93
CA LYS A 337 9.66 39.11 -21.57
C LYS A 337 8.91 40.26 -20.88
N GLN A 338 7.69 40.01 -20.41
CA GLN A 338 6.92 40.97 -19.61
C GLN A 338 7.43 41.02 -18.17
#